data_AF-A0A2S7WQL9-F1
#
_entry.id   AF-A0A2S7WQL9-F1
#
_cell.length_a   1.000
_cell.length_b   1.000
_cell.length_c   1.000
_cell.angle_alpha   90.00
_cell.angle_beta   90.00
_cell.angle_gamma   90.00
#
_symmetry.space_group_name_H-M   'P 1'
#
loop_
_entity.id
_entity.type
_entity.pdbx_description
1 polymer ?
#
loop_
_entity_poly.entity_id
_entity_poly.type
_entity_poly.pdbx_seq_one_letter_code
_entity_poly.pdbx_strand_id
1 'polypeptide(L)'
;MEKDTLLKYLKFLKTECLRHQKDKIITDDEINQLKIEVQNFINRIDKSSFSKEIKLEISKIDFNLNEENHNHSKFKVFKVIGGFQGKEFKEQENRKQRFLKLYNDLDTSLFKIKTIL
;
A
#
# COMPACT_ATOMS: atom_id res chain seq x y z
N MET A 1 18.54 -9.43 6.44
CA MET A 1 17.24 -10.02 6.08
C MET A 1 17.51 -11.15 5.09
N GLU A 2 16.87 -12.30 5.25
CA GLU A 2 17.01 -13.46 4.36
C GLU A 2 15.86 -13.55 3.34
N LYS A 3 16.04 -14.35 2.28
CA LYS A 3 15.07 -14.51 1.17
C LYS A 3 13.67 -14.88 1.67
N ASP A 4 13.56 -15.86 2.56
CA ASP A 4 12.27 -16.30 3.11
C ASP A 4 11.60 -15.20 3.93
N THR A 5 12.39 -14.46 4.71
CA THR A 5 11.91 -13.32 5.49
C THR A 5 11.36 -12.22 4.59
N LEU A 6 12.03 -11.92 3.48
CA LEU A 6 11.54 -10.98 2.46
C LEU A 6 10.18 -11.42 1.91
N LEU A 7 10.07 -12.68 1.45
CA LEU A 7 8.83 -13.19 0.87
C LEU A 7 7.68 -13.22 1.87
N LYS A 8 7.95 -13.61 3.12
CA LYS A 8 6.95 -13.57 4.21
C LYS A 8 6.49 -12.14 4.47
N TYR A 9 7.42 -11.19 4.48
CA TYR A 9 7.12 -9.79 4.77
C TYR A 9 6.29 -9.13 3.66
N LEU A 10 6.65 -9.35 2.39
CA LEU A 10 5.85 -8.86 1.26
C LEU A 10 4.44 -9.46 1.23
N LYS A 11 4.29 -10.74 1.58
CA LYS A 11 2.98 -11.38 1.76
C LYS A 11 2.19 -10.77 2.91
N PHE A 12 2.85 -10.46 4.02
CA PHE A 12 2.24 -9.78 5.16
C PHE A 12 1.69 -8.42 4.73
N LEU A 13 2.52 -7.55 4.13
CA LEU A 13 2.08 -6.24 3.63
C LEU A 13 0.91 -6.36 2.65
N LYS A 14 0.98 -7.31 1.71
CA LYS A 14 -0.10 -7.57 0.75
C LYS A 14 -1.41 -7.93 1.48
N THR A 15 -1.32 -8.78 2.51
CA THR A 15 -2.48 -9.23 3.28
C THR A 15 -3.08 -8.09 4.09
N GLU A 16 -2.25 -7.25 4.72
CA GLU A 16 -2.72 -6.07 5.45
C GLU A 16 -3.44 -5.07 4.53
N CYS A 17 -2.93 -4.85 3.31
CA CYS A 17 -3.62 -4.00 2.34
C CYS A 17 -5.02 -4.53 2.00
N LEU A 18 -5.14 -5.84 1.81
CA LEU A 18 -6.41 -6.49 1.51
C LEU A 18 -7.37 -6.45 2.72
N ARG A 19 -6.86 -6.53 3.96
CA ARG A 19 -7.65 -6.36 5.17
C ARG A 19 -8.26 -4.95 5.21
N HIS A 20 -7.44 -3.92 5.04
CA HIS A 20 -7.88 -2.53 5.08
C HIS A 20 -8.95 -2.18 4.02
N GLN A 21 -8.93 -2.83 2.86
CA GLN A 21 -10.02 -2.66 1.87
C GLN A 21 -11.38 -3.14 2.38
N LYS A 22 -11.38 -4.24 3.15
CA LYS A 22 -12.59 -4.85 3.72
C LYS A 22 -13.08 -4.10 4.94
N ASP A 23 -12.19 -3.37 5.61
CA ASP A 23 -12.55 -2.56 6.77
C ASP A 23 -13.54 -1.45 6.36
N LYS A 24 -14.48 -1.17 7.26
CA LYS A 24 -15.46 -0.09 7.05
C LYS A 24 -14.80 1.28 7.17
N ILE A 25 -13.86 1.40 8.09
CA ILE A 25 -13.12 2.61 8.42
C ILE A 25 -11.66 2.22 8.53
N ILE A 26 -10.79 2.99 7.88
CA ILE A 26 -9.35 2.92 8.05
C ILE A 26 -8.95 4.17 8.82
N THR A 27 -8.31 4.01 9.96
CA THR A 27 -7.92 5.12 10.85
C THR A 27 -6.57 5.73 10.45
N ASP A 28 -6.33 6.98 10.86
CA ASP A 28 -5.03 7.63 10.64
C ASP A 28 -3.90 6.94 11.42
N ASP A 29 -4.22 6.40 12.59
CA ASP A 29 -3.27 5.63 13.40
C ASP A 29 -2.82 4.35 12.68
N GLU A 30 -3.75 3.61 12.06
CA GLU A 30 -3.41 2.43 11.24
C GLU A 30 -2.54 2.81 10.05
N ILE A 31 -2.87 3.90 9.35
CA ILE A 31 -2.06 4.40 8.23
C ILE A 31 -0.66 4.78 8.70
N ASN A 32 -0.54 5.46 9.84
CA ASN A 32 0.74 5.89 10.38
C ASN A 32 1.58 4.70 10.87
N GLN A 33 0.98 3.71 11.52
CA GLN A 33 1.64 2.46 11.89
C GLN A 33 2.20 1.74 10.67
N LEU A 34 1.40 1.62 9.60
CA LEU A 34 1.87 0.98 8.37
C LEU A 34 2.99 1.78 7.70
N LYS A 35 2.94 3.11 7.68
CA LYS A 35 4.05 3.94 7.17
C LYS A 35 5.35 3.67 7.92
N ILE A 36 5.30 3.62 9.25
CA ILE A 36 6.47 3.33 10.09
C ILE A 36 7.03 1.94 9.75
N GLU A 37 6.15 0.95 9.64
CA GLU A 37 6.52 -0.43 9.34
C GLU A 37 7.17 -0.56 7.96
N VAL A 38 6.60 0.09 6.95
CA VAL A 38 7.17 0.18 5.59
C VAL A 38 8.53 0.90 5.59
N GLN A 39 8.68 1.99 6.33
CA GLN A 39 9.96 2.69 6.42
C GLN A 39 11.04 1.77 7.04
N ASN A 40 10.67 1.03 8.09
CA ASN A 40 11.56 0.05 8.70
C ASN A 40 11.93 -1.07 7.73
N PHE A 41 10.98 -1.53 6.91
CA PHE A 41 11.23 -2.50 5.85
C PHE A 41 12.23 -2.00 4.82
N ILE A 42 12.01 -0.82 4.25
CA ILE A 42 12.91 -0.21 3.25
C ILE A 42 14.33 -0.09 3.83
N ASN A 43 14.47 0.41 5.05
CA ASN A 43 15.77 0.51 5.73
C ASN A 43 16.46 -0.86 5.90
N ARG A 44 15.71 -1.94 6.11
CA ARG A 44 16.24 -3.31 6.20
C ARG A 44 16.64 -3.86 4.83
N ILE A 45 15.90 -3.53 3.77
CA ILE A 45 16.23 -3.88 2.39
C ILE A 45 17.53 -3.20 1.96
N ASP A 46 17.68 -1.91 2.24
CA ASP A 46 18.87 -1.15 1.86
C ASP A 46 20.14 -1.73 2.48
N LYS A 47 20.06 -2.09 3.76
CA LYS A 47 21.16 -2.72 4.52
C LYS A 47 21.38 -4.21 4.22
N SER A 48 20.49 -4.84 3.46
CA SER A 48 20.61 -6.26 3.13
C SER A 48 21.63 -6.52 2.01
N SER A 49 22.07 -7.78 1.92
CA SER A 49 22.91 -8.30 0.83
C SER A 49 22.12 -8.74 -0.40
N PHE A 50 20.83 -8.37 -0.53
CA PHE A 50 20.04 -8.71 -1.72
C PHE A 50 20.66 -8.13 -2.99
N SER A 51 20.45 -8.83 -4.12
CA SER A 51 20.93 -8.40 -5.43
C SER A 51 20.32 -7.04 -5.80
N LYS A 52 21.02 -6.30 -6.66
CA LYS A 52 20.53 -5.01 -7.20
C LYS A 52 19.16 -5.17 -7.87
N GLU A 53 18.92 -6.30 -8.53
CA GLU A 53 17.67 -6.61 -9.20
C GLU A 53 16.48 -6.70 -8.22
N ILE A 54 16.65 -7.40 -7.09
CA ILE A 54 15.62 -7.47 -6.04
C ILE A 54 15.35 -6.09 -5.46
N LYS A 55 16.40 -5.33 -5.14
CA LYS A 55 16.25 -3.97 -4.59
C LYS A 55 15.53 -3.04 -5.58
N LEU A 56 15.86 -3.15 -6.87
CA LEU A 56 15.22 -2.39 -7.94
C LEU A 56 13.76 -2.79 -8.15
N GLU A 57 13.40 -4.06 -7.96
CA GLU A 57 12.00 -4.47 -8.03
C GLU A 57 11.21 -3.96 -6.82
N ILE A 58 11.79 -3.98 -5.62
CA ILE A 58 11.17 -3.41 -4.41
C ILE A 58 10.97 -1.90 -4.55
N SER A 59 11.93 -1.18 -5.15
CA SER A 59 11.82 0.28 -5.33
C SER A 59 10.72 0.71 -6.31
N LYS A 60 10.13 -0.23 -7.07
CA LYS A 60 8.98 0.07 -7.94
C LYS A 60 7.65 0.10 -7.19
N ILE A 61 7.60 -0.43 -5.96
CA ILE A 61 6.40 -0.42 -5.15
C ILE A 61 6.15 0.99 -4.63
N ASP A 62 4.98 1.55 -4.92
CA ASP A 62 4.63 2.87 -4.41
C ASP A 62 4.06 2.78 -3.00
N PHE A 63 4.92 3.05 -2.02
CA PHE A 63 4.56 3.06 -0.60
C PHE A 63 3.91 4.37 -0.13
N ASN A 64 3.59 5.30 -1.02
CA ASN A 64 3.01 6.58 -0.64
C ASN A 64 1.53 6.46 -0.24
N LEU A 65 1.27 6.33 1.05
CA LEU A 65 -0.07 6.29 1.62
C LEU A 65 -0.73 7.68 1.77
N ASN A 66 -0.09 8.77 1.33
CA ASN A 66 -0.60 10.15 1.46
C ASN A 66 -1.21 10.73 0.18
N GLU A 67 -1.12 10.06 -0.97
CA GLU A 67 -1.47 10.65 -2.28
C GLU A 67 -2.98 10.96 -2.42
N GLU A 68 -3.37 12.24 -2.47
CA GLU A 68 -4.78 12.69 -2.44
C GLU A 68 -5.58 12.48 -3.75
N ASN A 69 -4.92 12.10 -4.85
CA ASN A 69 -5.48 12.23 -6.21
C ASN A 69 -5.73 10.93 -6.99
N HIS A 70 -6.03 9.81 -6.32
CA HIS A 70 -6.44 8.59 -7.06
C HIS A 70 -7.89 8.62 -7.55
N ASN A 71 -8.71 9.54 -7.06
CA ASN A 71 -10.12 9.67 -7.43
C ASN A 71 -10.31 10.66 -8.59
N HIS A 72 -9.78 10.35 -9.76
CA HIS A 72 -10.28 10.89 -11.02
C HIS A 72 -11.32 9.95 -11.63
N SER A 73 -12.34 9.56 -10.85
CA SER A 73 -13.49 8.84 -11.40
C SER A 73 -14.44 9.79 -12.12
N LYS A 74 -14.80 9.43 -13.35
CA LYS A 74 -15.66 10.12 -14.32
C LYS A 74 -17.13 10.26 -13.87
N PHE A 75 -17.51 9.77 -12.69
CA PHE A 75 -18.88 9.81 -12.19
C PHE A 75 -19.14 11.03 -11.32
N LYS A 76 -19.55 12.12 -11.97
CA LYS A 76 -19.97 13.40 -11.39
C LYS A 76 -21.41 13.40 -10.79
N VAL A 77 -22.06 12.26 -10.59
CA VAL A 77 -23.53 12.23 -10.43
C VAL A 77 -24.05 12.31 -8.98
N PHE A 78 -23.21 12.13 -7.95
CA PHE A 78 -23.67 12.27 -6.55
C PHE A 78 -22.96 13.40 -5.78
N LYS A 79 -22.65 14.51 -6.45
CA LYS A 79 -22.44 15.76 -5.72
C LYS A 79 -23.81 16.26 -5.26
N VAL A 80 -23.85 16.77 -4.03
CA VAL A 80 -24.94 17.56 -3.44
C VAL A 80 -25.99 16.80 -2.62
N ILE A 81 -25.60 16.02 -1.60
CA ILE A 81 -26.27 16.02 -0.28
C ILE A 81 -25.23 15.58 0.79
N GLY A 82 -24.89 16.44 1.76
CA GLY A 82 -24.17 16.03 2.98
C GLY A 82 -22.85 16.77 3.22
N GLY A 83 -22.82 17.61 4.25
CA GLY A 83 -21.66 18.40 4.69
C GLY A 83 -20.44 17.57 5.13
N PHE A 84 -20.00 17.70 6.39
CA PHE A 84 -18.82 16.99 6.93
C PHE A 84 -18.81 15.47 6.61
N GLN A 85 -19.98 14.83 6.63
CA GLN A 85 -20.14 13.40 6.31
C GLN A 85 -19.73 13.03 4.87
N GLY A 86 -19.97 13.91 3.89
CA GLY A 86 -19.55 13.67 2.50
C GLY A 86 -18.04 13.75 2.31
N LYS A 87 -17.37 14.59 3.10
CA LYS A 87 -15.90 14.70 3.13
C LYS A 87 -15.28 13.43 3.71
N GLU A 88 -15.79 12.96 4.85
CA GLU A 88 -15.33 11.73 5.51
C GLU A 88 -15.51 10.50 4.62
N PHE A 89 -16.66 10.36 3.95
CA PHE A 89 -16.89 9.25 3.02
C PHE A 89 -15.88 9.26 1.85
N LYS A 90 -15.67 10.42 1.23
CA LYS A 90 -14.69 10.56 0.13
C LYS A 90 -13.27 10.24 0.59
N GLU A 91 -12.93 10.63 1.82
CA GLU A 91 -11.62 10.35 2.40
C GLU A 91 -11.43 8.85 2.64
N GLN A 92 -12.43 8.15 3.16
CA GLN A 92 -12.39 6.69 3.31
C GLN A 92 -12.27 5.97 1.96
N GLU A 93 -13.01 6.42 0.95
CA GLU A 93 -12.90 5.89 -0.41
C GLU A 93 -11.47 6.09 -0.97
N ASN A 94 -10.90 7.28 -0.80
CA ASN A 94 -9.52 7.57 -1.18
C ASN A 94 -8.52 6.65 -0.47
N ARG A 95 -8.68 6.45 0.85
CA ARG A 95 -7.84 5.53 1.64
C ARG A 95 -7.91 4.12 1.05
N LYS A 96 -9.11 3.59 0.80
CA LYS A 96 -9.30 2.26 0.19
C LYS A 96 -8.64 2.12 -1.17
N GLN A 97 -8.76 3.13 -2.03
CA GLN A 97 -8.11 3.13 -3.35
C GLN A 97 -6.57 3.10 -3.24
N ARG A 98 -5.97 3.81 -2.27
CA ARG A 98 -4.52 3.73 -2.01
C ARG A 98 -4.09 2.33 -1.61
N PHE A 99 -4.82 1.69 -0.70
CA PHE A 99 -4.54 0.30 -0.31
C PHE A 99 -4.72 -0.69 -1.47
N LEU A 100 -5.64 -0.43 -2.40
CA LEU A 100 -5.77 -1.20 -3.64
C LEU A 100 -4.59 -1.04 -4.58
N LYS A 101 -4.13 0.19 -4.80
CA LYS A 101 -2.92 0.45 -5.58
C LYS A 101 -1.73 -0.29 -4.97
N LEU A 102 -1.48 -0.08 -3.68
CA LEU A 102 -0.37 -0.72 -2.97
C LEU A 102 -0.46 -2.25 -2.99
N TYR A 103 -1.66 -2.83 -2.82
CA TYR A 103 -1.87 -4.27 -2.96
C TYR A 103 -1.42 -4.79 -4.33
N ASN A 104 -1.80 -4.10 -5.42
CA ASN A 104 -1.46 -4.51 -6.78
C ASN A 104 0.05 -4.41 -7.06
N ASP A 105 0.69 -3.35 -6.56
CA ASP A 105 2.13 -3.16 -6.66
C ASP A 105 2.87 -4.27 -5.90
N LEU A 106 2.45 -4.56 -4.66
CA LEU A 106 3.00 -5.63 -3.85
C LEU A 106 2.82 -7.00 -4.51
N ASP A 107 1.67 -7.29 -5.10
CA ASP A 107 1.43 -8.57 -5.77
C ASP A 107 2.32 -8.74 -7.00
N THR A 108 2.43 -7.69 -7.82
CA THR A 108 3.27 -7.66 -9.02
C THR A 108 4.74 -7.85 -8.67
N SER A 109 5.25 -7.09 -7.71
CA SER A 109 6.65 -7.18 -7.29
C SER A 109 6.93 -8.49 -6.57
N LEU A 110 6.01 -9.00 -5.75
CA LEU A 110 6.15 -10.31 -5.11
C LEU A 110 6.27 -11.43 -6.15
N PHE A 111 5.47 -11.39 -7.22
CA PHE A 111 5.55 -12.35 -8.31
C PHE A 111 6.93 -12.31 -8.98
N LYS A 112 7.41 -11.12 -9.35
CA LYS A 112 8.72 -10.96 -10.00
C LYS A 112 9.89 -11.32 -9.09
N ILE A 113 9.85 -10.95 -7.82
CA ILE A 113 10.89 -11.32 -6.86
C ILE A 113 10.97 -12.84 -6.73
N LYS A 114 9.85 -13.57 -6.73
CA LYS A 114 9.87 -15.04 -6.74
C LYS A 114 10.50 -15.63 -8.01
N THR A 115 10.42 -14.94 -9.16
CA THR A 115 11.08 -15.41 -10.39
C THR A 115 12.59 -15.15 -10.41
N ILE A 116 13.07 -14.20 -9.61
CA ILE A 116 14.49 -13.86 -9.47
C ILE A 116 15.19 -14.75 -8.44
N LEU A 117 14.45 -15.15 -7.40
CA LEU A 117 14.99 -15.85 -6.22
C LEU A 117 15.32 -17.32 -6.44
#